data_AF-A0A1B0BBL5-F1
#
_entry.id   AF-A0A1B0BBL5-F1
#
_cell.length_a   1.000
_cell.length_b   1.000
_cell.length_c   1.000
_cell.angle_alpha   90.00
_cell.angle_beta   90.00
_cell.angle_gamma   90.00
#
_symmetry.space_group_name_H-M   'P 1'
#
loop_
_entity.id
_entity.type
_entity.pdbx_description
1 polymer ?
#
loop_
_entity_poly.entity_id
_entity_poly.type
_entity_poly.pdbx_seq_one_letter_code
_entity_poly.pdbx_strand_id
1 'polypeptide(L)'
;MSTITRIGKNGWDRSVIWGMLKNPAYKGQAAFGKTKIITYSVEKANWIYVKVPNIVDEDVFDIVQEQLAENRKIARTRGRGAKHLLQALIVCKRCRYAYYGSPARNKRGEKIDHCAYYRCIGRDSYRFETAVWEEVKHLLKNANRVLEGYRRRLSELKKSSWNQKSDLLDKQENKLKHGIATLIDSYAQEYINQEECEPRIKAMKQSLKTIEEGKKRIFDQKKPLRIY
;
A
#
# COMPACT_ATOMS: atom_id res chain seq x y z
N MET A 1 -27.70 30.32 -2.76
CA MET A 1 -27.08 31.42 -1.99
C MET A 1 -25.58 31.17 -1.92
N SER A 2 -24.76 32.01 -2.57
CA SER A 2 -23.30 31.88 -2.50
C SER A 2 -22.80 32.58 -1.25
N THR A 3 -22.44 31.81 -0.23
CA THR A 3 -21.89 32.38 1.01
C THR A 3 -20.47 32.84 0.75
N ILE A 4 -20.26 34.16 0.73
CA ILE A 4 -18.95 34.78 0.57
C ILE A 4 -18.11 34.44 1.80
N THR A 5 -16.88 33.95 1.58
CA THR A 5 -15.94 33.65 2.67
C THR A 5 -15.46 34.94 3.36
N ARG A 6 -14.91 34.84 4.58
CA ARG A 6 -14.34 35.98 5.33
C ARG A 6 -13.30 36.80 4.54
N ILE A 7 -12.68 36.22 3.50
CA ILE A 7 -11.65 36.84 2.67
C ILE A 7 -12.23 37.29 1.31
N GLY A 8 -13.55 37.44 1.20
CA GLY A 8 -14.22 37.94 -0.01
C GLY A 8 -14.29 36.96 -1.18
N LYS A 9 -13.89 35.69 -1.02
CA LYS A 9 -14.00 34.70 -2.10
C LYS A 9 -15.41 34.14 -2.20
N ASN A 10 -15.82 33.81 -3.42
CA ASN A 10 -17.13 33.25 -3.80
C ASN A 10 -17.39 31.80 -3.30
N GLY A 11 -16.48 31.23 -2.49
CA GLY A 11 -16.62 29.89 -1.93
C GLY A 11 -15.33 29.39 -1.29
N TRP A 12 -15.44 28.31 -0.51
CA TRP A 12 -14.29 27.64 0.10
C TRP A 12 -13.66 26.66 -0.90
N ASP A 13 -12.34 26.70 -1.04
CA ASP A 13 -11.61 25.72 -1.85
C ASP A 13 -11.72 24.31 -1.22
N ARG A 14 -11.76 23.28 -2.07
CA ARG A 14 -11.87 21.88 -1.64
C ARG A 14 -10.77 21.47 -0.66
N SER A 15 -9.54 21.96 -0.85
CA SER A 15 -8.41 21.66 0.03
C SER A 15 -8.62 22.24 1.43
N VAL A 16 -9.28 23.40 1.54
CA VAL A 16 -9.58 24.06 2.81
C VAL A 16 -10.66 23.30 3.57
N ILE A 17 -11.76 22.96 2.89
CA ILE A 17 -12.83 22.12 3.48
C ILE A 17 -12.25 20.79 3.95
N TRP A 18 -11.39 20.16 3.14
CA TRP A 18 -10.74 18.92 3.51
C TRP A 18 -9.81 19.06 4.73
N GLY A 19 -9.12 20.19 4.86
CA GLY A 19 -8.31 20.52 6.03
C GLY A 19 -9.16 20.69 7.30
N MET A 20 -10.30 21.39 7.19
CA MET A 20 -11.26 21.59 8.28
C MET A 20 -11.81 20.26 8.79
N LEU A 21 -12.30 19.40 7.88
CA LEU A 21 -12.87 18.09 8.25
C LEU A 21 -11.86 17.14 8.93
N LYS A 22 -10.56 17.45 8.92
CA LYS A 22 -9.50 16.61 9.49
C LYS A 22 -8.83 17.23 10.70
N ASN A 23 -9.27 18.40 11.13
CA ASN A 23 -8.61 19.11 12.22
C ASN A 23 -9.07 18.56 13.58
N PRO A 24 -8.23 17.83 14.33
CA PRO A 24 -8.64 17.24 15.61
C PRO A 24 -8.96 18.30 16.69
N ALA A 25 -8.59 19.58 16.47
CA ALA A 25 -8.97 20.67 17.36
C ALA A 25 -10.50 20.79 17.49
N TYR A 26 -11.26 20.41 16.45
CA TYR A 26 -12.72 20.46 16.49
C TYR A 26 -13.33 19.46 17.46
N LYS A 27 -12.65 18.34 17.74
CA LYS A 27 -13.00 17.40 18.81
C LYS A 27 -12.24 17.64 20.13
N GLY A 28 -11.66 18.82 20.29
CA GLY A 28 -10.98 19.23 21.53
C GLY A 28 -9.53 18.77 21.67
N GLN A 29 -8.88 18.38 20.57
CA GLN A 29 -7.48 17.93 20.56
C GLN A 29 -6.66 18.69 19.51
N ALA A 30 -6.01 19.78 19.88
CA ALA A 30 -5.10 20.47 18.98
C ALA A 30 -3.80 19.66 18.81
N ALA A 31 -3.44 19.33 17.56
CA ALA A 31 -2.25 18.54 17.27
C ALA A 31 -1.11 19.39 16.69
N PHE A 32 0.08 19.28 17.28
CA PHE A 32 1.31 19.97 16.91
C PHE A 32 2.41 18.97 16.53
N GLY A 33 3.50 19.47 15.93
CA GLY A 33 4.64 18.62 15.52
C GLY A 33 4.35 17.73 14.30
N LYS A 34 3.39 18.12 13.44
CA LYS A 34 2.98 17.33 12.27
C LYS A 34 4.07 17.17 11.20
N THR A 35 5.09 18.03 11.23
CA THR A 35 6.19 18.08 10.26
C THR A 35 7.50 18.33 11.00
N LYS A 36 8.54 17.53 10.74
CA LYS A 36 9.91 17.84 11.23
C LYS A 36 10.61 18.80 10.26
N ILE A 37 11.67 19.46 10.75
CA ILE A 37 12.51 20.46 10.03
C ILE A 37 12.97 19.97 8.63
N ILE A 38 13.01 18.66 8.40
CA ILE A 38 13.27 18.02 7.12
C ILE A 38 11.97 17.36 6.65
N THR A 39 11.38 17.93 5.58
CA THR A 39 10.30 17.57 4.63
C THR A 39 9.44 16.30 4.76
N TYR A 40 9.41 15.61 5.90
CA TYR A 40 8.66 14.39 6.12
C TYR A 40 7.52 14.63 7.11
N SER A 41 6.35 14.08 6.78
CA SER A 41 5.22 14.00 7.71
C SER A 41 5.58 13.09 8.87
N VAL A 42 5.33 13.55 10.09
CA VAL A 42 5.50 12.74 11.30
C VAL A 42 4.30 11.82 11.43
N GLU A 43 4.52 10.56 11.82
CA GLU A 43 3.45 9.62 12.12
C GLU A 43 2.53 10.18 13.20
N LYS A 44 1.21 9.95 13.08
CA LYS A 44 0.21 10.51 14.00
C LYS A 44 0.44 10.12 15.47
N ALA A 45 1.06 8.96 15.72
CA ALA A 45 1.41 8.50 17.06
C ALA A 45 2.45 9.41 17.75
N ASN A 46 3.26 10.11 16.95
CA ASN A 46 4.28 11.03 17.42
C ASN A 46 3.80 12.50 17.39
N TRP A 47 2.52 12.75 17.16
CA TRP A 47 1.95 14.10 17.25
C TRP A 47 1.75 14.49 18.71
N ILE A 48 1.98 15.77 19.00
CA ILE A 48 1.75 16.31 20.34
C ILE A 48 0.32 16.82 20.39
N TYR A 49 -0.52 16.21 21.23
CA TYR A 49 -1.92 16.61 21.41
C TYR A 49 -2.08 17.48 22.66
N VAL A 50 -2.69 18.65 22.48
CA VAL A 50 -3.04 19.59 23.54
C VAL A 50 -4.56 19.68 23.63
N LYS A 51 -5.11 19.58 24.84
CA LYS A 51 -6.55 19.72 25.07
C LYS A 51 -6.98 21.16 24.78
N VAL A 52 -8.04 21.30 23.99
CA VAL A 52 -8.66 22.59 23.65
C VAL A 52 -10.19 22.44 23.75
N PRO A 53 -10.96 23.53 23.86
CA PRO A 53 -12.41 23.47 23.75
C PRO A 53 -12.83 22.84 22.42
N ASN A 54 -13.74 21.86 22.46
CA ASN A 54 -14.28 21.22 21.26
C ASN A 54 -15.40 22.07 20.66
N ILE A 55 -15.50 22.04 19.33
CA ILE A 55 -16.58 22.69 18.57
C ILE A 55 -17.68 21.67 18.23
N VAL A 56 -17.28 20.41 18.08
CA VAL A 56 -18.17 19.28 17.81
C VAL A 56 -17.84 18.14 18.77
N ASP A 57 -18.79 17.24 18.96
CA ASP A 57 -18.58 16.02 19.73
C ASP A 57 -17.66 15.04 18.99
N GLU A 58 -16.98 14.20 19.77
CA GLU A 58 -15.97 13.27 19.25
C GLU A 58 -16.58 12.21 18.33
N ASP A 59 -17.78 11.74 18.64
CA ASP A 59 -18.54 10.78 17.83
C ASP A 59 -18.89 11.36 16.44
N VAL A 60 -19.36 12.61 16.38
CA VAL A 60 -19.65 13.31 15.12
C VAL A 60 -18.37 13.47 14.28
N PHE A 61 -17.26 13.81 14.93
CA PHE A 61 -15.97 13.93 14.25
C PHE A 61 -15.49 12.59 13.67
N ASP A 62 -15.67 11.50 14.42
CA ASP A 62 -15.23 10.17 14.03
C ASP A 62 -16.09 9.61 12.88
N ILE A 63 -17.41 9.82 12.87
CA ILE A 63 -18.29 9.51 11.72
C ILE A 63 -17.78 10.17 10.43
N VAL A 64 -17.35 11.43 10.50
CA VAL A 64 -16.77 12.13 9.34
C VAL A 64 -15.45 11.49 8.90
N GLN A 65 -14.59 11.05 9.83
CA GLN A 65 -13.34 10.38 9.48
C GLN A 65 -13.61 9.04 8.78
N GLU A 66 -14.59 8.28 9.25
CA GLU A 66 -15.01 7.02 8.63
C GLU A 66 -15.56 7.26 7.22
N GLN A 67 -16.45 8.24 7.05
CA GLN A 67 -16.99 8.60 5.73
C GLN A 67 -15.87 9.06 4.78
N LEU A 68 -14.87 9.80 5.26
CA LEU A 68 -13.70 10.19 4.46
C LEU A 68 -12.82 8.99 4.08
N ALA A 69 -12.68 8.00 4.97
CA ALA A 69 -11.97 6.76 4.70
C ALA A 69 -12.70 5.92 3.64
N GLU A 70 -14.02 5.81 3.75
CA GLU A 70 -14.86 5.12 2.78
C GLU A 70 -14.87 5.82 1.42
N ASN A 71 -15.02 7.14 1.40
CA ASN A 71 -14.89 7.95 0.18
C ASN A 71 -13.53 7.76 -0.50
N ARG A 72 -12.45 7.57 0.27
CA ARG A 72 -11.12 7.27 -0.27
C ARG A 72 -11.04 5.88 -0.88
N LYS A 73 -11.67 4.86 -0.27
CA LYS A 73 -11.77 3.51 -0.84
C LYS A 73 -12.59 3.57 -2.13
N ILE A 74 -13.81 4.12 -2.08
CA ILE A 74 -14.70 4.29 -3.23
C ILE A 74 -14.02 5.08 -4.36
N ALA A 75 -13.28 6.16 -4.06
CA ALA A 75 -12.58 6.92 -5.09
C ALA A 75 -11.47 6.12 -5.79
N ARG A 76 -10.84 5.16 -5.11
CA ARG A 76 -9.88 4.22 -5.71
C ARG A 76 -10.59 3.13 -6.51
N THR A 77 -11.77 2.68 -6.06
CA THR A 77 -12.56 1.63 -6.70
C THR A 77 -13.39 2.14 -7.88
N ARG A 78 -13.77 3.42 -7.90
CA ARG A 78 -14.48 4.05 -9.02
C ARG A 78 -13.58 4.03 -10.24
N GLY A 79 -13.74 2.97 -11.02
CA GLY A 79 -13.16 2.71 -12.33
C GLY A 79 -13.57 3.76 -13.33
N ARG A 80 -12.99 4.95 -13.23
CA ARG A 80 -12.74 5.70 -14.46
C ARG A 80 -11.69 4.87 -15.18
N GLY A 81 -12.15 4.08 -16.15
CA GLY A 81 -11.27 3.35 -17.06
C GLY A 81 -10.18 4.26 -17.60
N ALA A 82 -9.13 3.65 -18.15
CA ALA A 82 -8.00 4.42 -18.68
C ALA A 82 -8.52 5.49 -19.64
N LYS A 83 -8.27 6.76 -19.31
CA LYS A 83 -8.68 7.92 -20.12
C LYS A 83 -7.72 8.17 -21.29
N HIS A 84 -6.56 7.54 -21.25
CA HIS A 84 -5.49 7.66 -22.23
C HIS A 84 -4.62 6.40 -22.18
N LEU A 85 -3.99 6.05 -23.31
CA LEU A 85 -3.39 4.74 -23.58
C LEU A 85 -2.38 4.28 -22.52
N LEU A 86 -1.47 5.17 -22.11
CA LEU A 86 -0.36 4.84 -21.20
C LEU A 86 -0.66 5.22 -19.75
N GLN A 87 -1.94 5.38 -19.37
CA GLN A 87 -2.30 5.68 -17.98
C GLN A 87 -1.74 4.61 -17.04
N ALA A 88 -1.00 5.05 -16.02
CA ALA A 88 -0.34 4.18 -15.02
C ALA A 88 0.73 3.21 -15.55
N LEU A 89 1.10 3.27 -16.84
CA LEU A 89 2.13 2.39 -17.43
C LEU A 89 3.51 3.05 -17.50
N ILE A 90 3.58 4.38 -17.43
CA ILE A 90 4.82 5.13 -17.58
C ILE A 90 5.17 5.95 -16.33
N VAL A 91 6.45 5.91 -15.96
CA VAL A 91 7.01 6.61 -14.79
C VAL A 91 8.21 7.45 -15.21
N CYS A 92 8.43 8.58 -14.55
CA CYS A 92 9.60 9.40 -14.80
C CYS A 92 10.86 8.75 -14.21
N LYS A 93 11.91 8.56 -15.01
CA LYS A 93 13.20 8.03 -14.53
C LYS A 93 13.82 8.89 -13.42
N ARG A 94 13.64 10.22 -13.49
CA ARG A 94 14.25 11.18 -12.55
C ARG A 94 13.50 11.28 -11.23
N CYS A 95 12.19 11.54 -11.26
CA CYS A 95 11.41 11.76 -10.03
C CYS A 95 10.59 10.55 -9.57
N ARG A 96 10.58 9.45 -10.33
CA ARG A 96 9.89 8.18 -10.02
C ARG A 96 8.37 8.25 -9.94
N TYR A 97 7.76 9.43 -10.06
CA TYR A 97 6.31 9.57 -10.17
C TYR A 97 5.78 9.08 -11.52
N ALA A 98 4.56 8.54 -11.49
CA ALA A 98 3.81 8.22 -12.69
C ALA A 98 3.50 9.48 -13.50
N TYR A 99 3.60 9.41 -14.82
CA TYR A 99 3.10 10.49 -15.67
C TYR A 99 1.58 10.56 -15.58
N TYR A 100 1.04 11.77 -15.54
CA TYR A 100 -0.39 12.00 -15.66
C TYR A 100 -0.75 12.41 -17.09
N GLY A 101 -1.97 12.09 -17.53
CA GLY A 101 -2.49 12.56 -18.81
C GLY A 101 -3.11 13.94 -18.68
N SER A 102 -2.77 14.80 -19.62
CA SER A 102 -3.45 16.06 -19.86
C SER A 102 -4.19 15.96 -21.19
N PRO A 103 -5.51 16.22 -21.25
CA PRO A 103 -6.20 16.30 -22.52
C PRO A 103 -5.57 17.39 -23.37
N ALA A 104 -5.39 17.12 -24.66
CA ALA A 104 -5.09 18.15 -25.64
C ALA A 104 -6.31 19.03 -25.83
N ARG A 105 -6.06 20.30 -26.13
CA ARG A 105 -7.11 21.26 -26.49
C ARG A 105 -6.81 21.82 -27.86
N ASN A 106 -7.85 22.05 -28.65
CA ASN A 106 -7.70 22.75 -29.93
C ASN A 106 -7.51 24.27 -29.71
N LYS A 107 -7.31 25.03 -30.79
CA LYS A 107 -7.15 26.49 -30.75
C LYS A 107 -8.37 27.23 -30.15
N ARG A 108 -9.55 26.59 -30.13
CA ARG A 108 -10.80 27.11 -29.56
C ARG A 108 -10.99 26.72 -28.09
N GLY A 109 -10.06 25.96 -27.51
CA GLY A 109 -10.10 25.51 -26.11
C GLY A 109 -10.92 24.24 -25.88
N GLU A 110 -11.48 23.64 -26.92
CA GLU A 110 -12.27 22.41 -26.84
C GLU A 110 -11.36 21.20 -26.62
N LYS A 111 -11.83 20.20 -25.87
CA LYS A 111 -11.07 18.98 -25.60
C LYS A 111 -11.01 18.11 -26.84
N ILE A 112 -9.84 17.48 -27.05
CA ILE A 112 -9.65 16.45 -28.07
C ILE A 112 -9.64 15.09 -27.37
N ASP A 113 -10.70 14.31 -27.56
CA ASP A 113 -10.94 13.08 -26.77
C ASP A 113 -9.94 11.93 -27.04
N HIS A 114 -9.13 12.04 -28.09
CA HIS A 114 -8.14 11.02 -28.48
C HIS A 114 -6.68 11.50 -28.47
N CYS A 115 -6.42 12.70 -27.94
CA CYS A 115 -5.08 13.23 -27.84
C CYS A 115 -4.80 13.63 -26.40
N ALA A 116 -3.98 12.84 -25.71
CA ALA A 116 -3.50 13.15 -24.37
C ALA A 116 -1.98 13.33 -24.39
N TYR A 117 -1.52 14.38 -23.74
CA TYR A 117 -0.11 14.58 -23.45
C TYR A 117 0.22 13.94 -22.10
N TYR A 118 1.37 13.26 -22.03
CA TYR A 118 1.87 12.72 -20.78
C TYR A 118 2.81 13.71 -20.14
N ARG A 119 2.49 14.13 -18.91
CA ARG A 119 3.28 15.13 -18.17
C ARG A 119 3.86 14.58 -16.88
N CYS A 120 5.09 14.99 -16.61
CA CYS A 120 5.74 14.81 -15.32
C CYS A 120 5.51 16.08 -14.49
N ILE A 121 5.44 15.96 -13.16
CA ILE A 121 5.29 17.12 -12.27
C ILE A 121 6.47 18.11 -12.43
N GLY A 122 7.65 17.63 -12.79
CA GLY A 122 8.88 18.44 -12.90
C GLY A 122 9.32 18.86 -14.31
N ARG A 123 8.54 18.60 -15.37
CA ARG A 123 8.86 19.00 -16.76
C ARG A 123 7.65 18.90 -17.70
N ASP A 124 7.69 19.66 -18.79
CA ASP A 124 6.66 19.70 -19.82
C ASP A 124 6.41 18.40 -20.61
N SER A 125 5.29 18.42 -21.32
CA SER A 125 4.61 17.33 -22.01
C SER A 125 5.43 16.60 -23.08
N TYR A 126 5.34 15.27 -23.05
CA TYR A 126 5.88 14.40 -24.10
C TYR A 126 4.77 13.54 -24.72
N ARG A 127 4.95 13.18 -26.00
CA ARG A 127 4.15 12.18 -26.71
C ARG A 127 4.93 10.87 -26.77
N PHE A 128 4.61 9.94 -25.86
CA PHE A 128 5.29 8.64 -25.81
C PHE A 128 4.61 7.57 -26.67
N GLU A 129 3.35 7.76 -27.06
CA GLU A 129 2.52 6.71 -27.67
C GLU A 129 3.12 6.13 -28.95
N THR A 130 3.66 6.97 -29.84
CA THR A 130 4.29 6.50 -31.08
C THR A 130 5.49 5.60 -30.79
N ALA A 131 6.39 6.02 -29.90
CA ALA A 131 7.56 5.23 -29.53
C ALA A 131 7.18 3.92 -28.83
N VAL A 132 6.16 3.95 -27.96
CA VAL A 132 5.64 2.74 -27.32
C VAL A 132 5.04 1.80 -28.37
N TRP A 133 4.28 2.32 -29.34
CA TRP A 133 3.66 1.50 -30.38
C TRP A 133 4.70 0.86 -31.31
N GLU A 134 5.79 1.56 -31.63
CA GLU A 134 6.90 0.96 -32.37
C GLU A 134 7.54 -0.22 -31.61
N GLU A 135 7.80 -0.07 -30.30
CA GLU A 135 8.35 -1.18 -29.51
C GLU A 135 7.35 -2.34 -29.38
N VAL A 136 6.04 -2.05 -29.25
CA VAL A 136 5.00 -3.10 -29.25
C VAL A 136 5.01 -3.87 -30.56
N LYS A 137 5.06 -3.18 -31.70
CA LYS A 137 5.18 -3.84 -33.01
C LYS A 137 6.45 -4.68 -33.12
N HIS A 138 7.59 -4.16 -32.65
CA HIS A 138 8.85 -4.89 -32.65
C HIS A 138 8.82 -6.13 -31.74
N LEU A 139 8.18 -6.03 -30.57
CA LEU A 139 7.99 -7.14 -29.64
C LEU A 139 7.09 -8.22 -30.25
N LEU A 140 5.99 -7.85 -30.89
CA LEU A 140 5.06 -8.79 -31.53
C LEU A 140 5.68 -9.51 -32.72
N LYS A 141 6.59 -8.85 -33.46
CA LYS A 141 7.38 -9.51 -34.52
C LYS A 141 8.37 -10.54 -33.97
N ASN A 142 8.73 -10.46 -32.69
CA ASN A 142 9.71 -11.32 -32.03
C ASN A 142 9.04 -12.15 -30.92
N ALA A 143 8.21 -13.13 -31.30
CA ALA A 143 7.39 -13.93 -30.38
C ALA A 143 8.17 -14.56 -29.21
N ASN A 144 9.45 -14.92 -29.41
CA ASN A 144 10.30 -15.49 -28.36
C ASN A 144 10.49 -14.53 -27.16
N ARG A 145 10.61 -13.22 -27.38
CA ARG A 145 10.75 -12.23 -26.29
C ARG A 145 9.50 -12.18 -25.40
N VAL A 146 8.32 -12.39 -25.98
CA VAL A 146 7.05 -12.45 -25.23
C VAL A 146 7.00 -13.72 -24.39
N LEU A 147 7.38 -14.86 -24.97
CA LEU A 147 7.42 -16.16 -24.27
C LEU A 147 8.41 -16.15 -23.10
N GLU A 148 9.61 -15.61 -23.29
CA GLU A 148 10.60 -15.44 -22.21
C GLU A 148 10.06 -14.55 -21.09
N GLY A 149 9.47 -13.40 -21.45
CA GLY A 149 8.85 -12.50 -20.49
C GLY A 149 7.71 -13.17 -19.70
N TYR A 150 6.89 -13.98 -20.37
CA TYR A 150 5.82 -14.74 -19.74
C TYR A 150 6.37 -15.81 -18.78
N ARG A 151 7.34 -16.62 -19.23
CA ARG A 151 8.02 -17.63 -18.40
C ARG A 151 8.67 -17.01 -17.17
N ARG A 152 9.33 -15.85 -17.33
CA ARG A 152 9.94 -15.10 -16.22
C ARG A 152 8.88 -14.69 -15.18
N ARG A 153 7.78 -14.07 -15.61
CA ARG A 153 6.70 -13.64 -14.70
C ARG A 153 6.06 -14.82 -13.98
N LEU A 154 5.84 -15.95 -14.66
CA LEU A 154 5.38 -17.18 -14.02
C LEU A 154 6.37 -17.67 -12.94
N SER A 155 7.67 -17.59 -13.20
CA SER A 155 8.70 -17.97 -12.22
C SER A 155 8.71 -17.05 -10.99
N GLU A 156 8.52 -15.73 -11.19
CA GLU A 156 8.45 -14.74 -10.11
C GLU A 156 7.20 -14.94 -9.25
N LEU A 157 6.04 -15.21 -9.86
CA LEU A 157 4.81 -15.53 -9.14
C LEU A 157 4.98 -16.79 -8.29
N LYS A 158 5.58 -17.86 -8.84
CA LYS A 158 5.90 -19.07 -8.07
C LYS A 158 6.82 -18.76 -6.90
N LYS A 159 7.91 -18.00 -7.11
CA LYS A 159 8.83 -17.57 -6.04
C LYS A 159 8.10 -16.78 -4.94
N SER A 160 7.23 -15.85 -5.31
CA SER A 160 6.45 -15.05 -4.35
C SER A 160 5.51 -15.91 -3.50
N SER A 161 4.82 -16.88 -4.12
CA SER A 161 3.97 -17.86 -3.42
C SER A 161 4.77 -18.70 -2.44
N TRP A 162 5.96 -19.16 -2.83
CA TRP A 162 6.82 -19.95 -1.94
C TRP A 162 7.36 -19.12 -0.78
N ASN A 163 7.71 -17.85 -1.01
CA ASN A 163 8.16 -16.95 0.05
C ASN A 163 7.05 -16.70 1.05
N GLN A 164 5.82 -16.40 0.58
CA GLN A 164 4.67 -16.24 1.46
C GLN A 164 4.38 -17.49 2.31
N LYS A 165 4.47 -18.69 1.71
CA LYS A 165 4.27 -19.95 2.43
C LYS A 165 5.39 -20.22 3.45
N SER A 166 6.64 -19.87 3.12
CA SER A 166 7.77 -19.95 4.06
C SER A 166 7.54 -19.03 5.25
N ASP A 167 7.23 -17.75 5.00
CA ASP A 167 7.02 -16.74 6.04
C ASP A 167 5.91 -17.14 7.03
N LEU A 168 4.86 -17.81 6.55
CA LEU A 168 3.78 -18.33 7.40
C LEU A 168 4.27 -19.45 8.33
N LEU A 169 5.07 -20.40 7.80
CA LEU A 169 5.64 -21.48 8.61
C LEU A 169 6.70 -20.95 9.61
N ASP A 170 7.48 -19.93 9.23
CA ASP A 170 8.42 -19.24 10.11
C ASP A 170 7.69 -18.59 11.31
N LYS A 171 6.57 -17.91 11.05
CA LYS A 171 5.74 -17.32 12.13
C LYS A 171 5.15 -18.39 13.05
N GLN A 172 4.66 -19.49 12.51
CA GLN A 172 4.11 -20.59 13.32
C GLN A 172 5.19 -21.26 14.18
N GLU A 173 6.37 -21.51 13.62
CA GLU A 173 7.50 -22.07 14.37
C GLU A 173 7.91 -21.16 15.53
N ASN A 174 8.08 -19.86 15.27
CA ASN A 174 8.46 -18.89 16.31
C ASN A 174 7.41 -18.82 17.42
N LYS A 175 6.11 -18.90 17.07
CA LYS A 175 5.02 -18.93 18.06
C LYS A 175 5.11 -20.18 18.95
N LEU A 176 5.37 -21.36 18.38
CA LEU A 176 5.53 -22.58 19.15
C LEU A 176 6.80 -22.56 20.02
N LYS A 177 7.93 -22.11 19.47
CA LYS A 177 9.19 -21.96 20.23
C LYS A 177 9.03 -21.03 21.41
N HIS A 178 8.37 -19.89 21.20
CA HIS A 178 8.10 -18.94 22.27
C HIS A 178 7.14 -19.51 23.32
N GLY A 179 6.08 -20.21 22.91
CA GLY A 179 5.17 -20.85 23.84
C GLY A 179 5.82 -21.97 24.66
N ILE A 180 6.74 -22.75 24.06
CA ILE A 180 7.55 -23.75 24.80
C ILE A 180 8.44 -23.05 25.82
N ALA A 181 9.14 -21.96 25.44
CA ALA A 181 9.97 -21.21 26.37
C ALA A 181 9.14 -20.64 27.54
N THR A 182 7.96 -20.09 27.23
CA THR A 182 7.04 -19.56 28.24
C THR A 182 6.56 -20.63 29.23
N LEU A 183 6.28 -21.85 28.74
CA LEU A 183 5.91 -22.98 29.61
C LEU A 183 7.08 -23.41 30.50
N ILE A 184 8.32 -23.40 29.98
CA ILE A 184 9.52 -23.69 30.76
C ILE A 184 9.71 -22.62 31.84
N ASP A 185 9.57 -21.34 31.51
CA ASP A 185 9.69 -20.23 32.46
C ASP A 185 8.60 -20.30 33.54
N SER A 186 7.36 -20.64 33.16
CA SER A 186 6.24 -20.80 34.10
C SER A 186 6.44 -21.98 35.05
N TYR A 187 7.04 -23.07 34.57
CA TYR A 187 7.43 -24.20 35.41
C TYR A 187 8.58 -23.84 36.36
N ALA A 188 9.58 -23.11 35.88
CA ALA A 188 10.70 -22.65 36.72
C ALA A 188 10.27 -21.67 37.82
N GLN A 189 9.14 -20.98 37.61
CA GLN A 189 8.51 -20.08 38.59
C GLN A 189 7.46 -20.79 39.47
N GLU A 190 7.33 -22.12 39.36
CA GLU A 190 6.41 -22.97 40.13
C GLU A 190 4.91 -22.65 39.93
N TYR A 191 4.54 -21.91 38.88
CA TYR A 191 3.13 -21.61 38.57
C TYR A 191 2.36 -22.81 38.01
N ILE A 192 3.07 -23.79 37.44
CA ILE A 192 2.52 -25.02 36.88
C ILE A 192 3.39 -26.20 37.31
N ASN A 193 2.77 -27.36 37.51
CA ASN A 193 3.49 -28.57 37.88
C ASN A 193 4.01 -29.34 36.64
N GLN A 194 4.87 -30.33 36.88
CA GLN A 194 5.49 -31.12 35.82
C GLN A 194 4.45 -31.91 35.00
N GLU A 195 3.44 -32.49 35.66
CA GLU A 195 2.39 -33.30 35.03
C GLU A 195 1.53 -32.50 34.05
N GLU A 196 1.36 -31.20 34.30
CA GLU A 196 0.62 -30.29 33.42
C GLU A 196 1.51 -29.70 32.30
N CYS A 197 2.79 -29.47 32.58
CA CYS A 197 3.75 -28.86 31.66
C CYS A 197 4.24 -29.85 30.57
N GLU A 198 4.61 -31.07 30.96
CA GLU A 198 5.20 -32.08 30.08
C GLU A 198 4.31 -32.46 28.88
N PRO A 199 3.01 -32.78 29.03
CA PRO A 199 2.17 -33.12 27.88
C PRO A 199 2.00 -31.94 26.91
N ARG A 200 1.95 -30.70 27.41
CA ARG A 200 1.85 -29.49 26.58
C ARG A 200 3.12 -29.27 25.76
N ILE A 201 4.29 -29.35 26.39
CA ILE A 201 5.59 -29.25 25.69
C ILE A 201 5.72 -30.36 24.65
N LYS A 202 5.33 -31.60 24.97
CA LYS A 202 5.38 -32.73 24.04
C LYS A 202 4.51 -32.50 22.80
N ALA A 203 3.28 -32.03 22.96
CA ALA A 203 2.39 -31.70 21.85
C ALA A 203 2.93 -30.55 20.99
N MET A 204 3.51 -29.52 21.61
CA MET A 204 4.11 -28.39 20.88
C MET A 204 5.36 -28.81 20.10
N LYS A 205 6.22 -29.67 20.67
CA LYS A 205 7.39 -30.25 19.96
C LYS A 205 6.97 -31.12 18.78
N GLN A 206 5.91 -31.91 18.91
CA GLN A 206 5.35 -32.68 17.78
C GLN A 206 4.88 -31.76 16.65
N SER A 207 4.15 -30.70 16.99
CA SER A 207 3.69 -29.69 16.03
C SER A 207 4.85 -28.98 15.35
N LEU A 208 5.94 -28.71 16.08
CA LEU A 208 7.15 -28.09 15.56
C LEU A 208 7.85 -28.99 14.52
N LYS A 209 7.94 -30.30 14.78
CA LYS A 209 8.46 -31.28 13.82
C LYS A 209 7.67 -31.29 12.52
N THR A 210 6.33 -31.22 12.58
CA THR A 210 5.48 -31.13 11.38
C THR A 210 5.74 -29.86 10.57
N ILE A 211 5.99 -28.72 11.24
CA ILE A 211 6.34 -27.47 10.58
C ILE A 211 7.71 -27.56 9.90
N GLU A 212 8.71 -28.15 10.56
CA GLU A 212 10.05 -28.38 10.00
C GLU A 212 10.00 -29.26 8.74
N GLU A 213 9.23 -30.35 8.78
CA GLU A 213 8.97 -31.20 7.62
C GLU A 213 8.30 -30.42 6.48
N GLY A 214 7.33 -29.56 6.81
CA GLY A 214 6.67 -28.66 5.86
C GLY A 214 7.64 -27.69 5.18
N LYS A 215 8.59 -27.11 5.93
CA LYS A 215 9.64 -26.23 5.39
C LYS A 215 10.60 -26.98 4.49
N LYS A 216 11.00 -28.19 4.87
CA LYS A 216 11.88 -29.05 4.06
C LYS A 216 11.24 -29.37 2.71
N ARG A 217 9.94 -29.70 2.68
CA ARG A 217 9.20 -29.92 1.42
C ARG A 217 9.18 -28.70 0.51
N ILE A 218 9.01 -27.49 1.07
CA ILE A 218 9.07 -26.24 0.29
C ILE A 218 10.48 -26.00 -0.24
N PHE A 219 11.51 -26.25 0.58
CA PHE A 219 12.90 -26.14 0.17
C PHE A 219 13.25 -27.09 -0.98
N ASP A 220 12.80 -28.35 -0.91
CA ASP A 220 13.01 -29.34 -1.97
C ASP A 220 12.26 -28.96 -3.25
N GLN A 221 11.05 -28.38 -3.15
CA GLN A 221 10.28 -27.85 -4.28
C GLN A 221 10.87 -26.57 -4.90
N LYS A 222 11.68 -25.82 -4.14
CA LYS A 222 12.46 -24.67 -4.65
C LYS A 222 13.70 -25.10 -5.42
N LYS A 223 14.20 -26.33 -5.23
CA LYS A 223 15.42 -26.82 -5.86
C LYS A 223 15.16 -26.98 -7.36
N PRO A 224 15.89 -26.29 -8.25
CA PRO A 224 15.73 -26.51 -9.68
C PRO A 224 16.09 -27.96 -9.99
N LEU A 225 15.24 -28.66 -10.74
CA LEU A 225 15.57 -29.95 -11.34
C LEU A 225 16.88 -29.77 -12.11
N ARG A 226 17.97 -30.36 -11.62
CA ARG A 226 19.19 -30.55 -12.41
C ARG A 226 18.83 -31.53 -13.50
N ILE A 227 18.52 -31.01 -14.68
CA ILE A 227 18.50 -31.79 -15.91
C ILE A 227 19.98 -31.97 -16.27
N TYR A 228 20.47 -33.20 -16.15
CA TYR A 228 21.77 -33.61 -16.69
C TYR A 228 21.68 -33.72 -18.21
#